data_AF-A0A932S2P2-F1
#
_entry.id   AF-A0A932S2P2-F1
#
_cell.length_a   1.000
_cell.length_b   1.000
_cell.length_c   1.000
_cell.angle_alpha   90.00
_cell.angle_beta   90.00
_cell.angle_gamma   90.00
#
_symmetry.space_group_name_H-M   'P 1'
#
loop_
_entity.id
_entity.type
_entity.pdbx_description
1 polymer ?
#
loop_
_entity_poly.entity_id
_entity_poly.type
_entity_poly.pdbx_seq_one_letter_code
_entity_poly.pdbx_strand_id
1 'polypeptide(L)'
;MSFLRITAFSSGQCPGIFLPVACPPITDFTESRYALKFGQHEFRQPKYTVDECRERDKTFAAPLYVWVDLEKKGGEGKGEIVGNWVFMGDLPMMTESATFIINGAERVVVSQLVRSPGVYFTIDEDPGTGRRLCAG
;
A
#
# COMPACT_ATOMS: atom_id res chain seq x y z
N MET A 1 15.19 5.45 13.98
CA MET A 1 14.36 4.23 13.82
C MET A 1 13.74 4.22 12.42
N SER A 2 14.59 4.35 11.38
CA SER A 2 14.15 4.60 9.98
C SER A 2 14.71 3.60 8.97
N PHE A 3 15.53 2.64 9.43
CA PHE A 3 16.20 1.65 8.58
C PHE A 3 15.39 0.37 8.33
N LEU A 4 14.42 0.05 9.20
CA LEU A 4 13.63 -1.19 9.11
C LEU A 4 12.58 -1.19 7.97
N ARG A 5 12.28 -0.04 7.35
CA ARG A 5 11.29 0.04 6.25
C ARG A 5 11.87 -0.31 4.88
N ILE A 6 13.18 -0.17 4.68
CA ILE A 6 13.83 -0.38 3.39
C ILE A 6 14.03 -1.88 3.13
N THR A 7 14.45 -2.64 4.15
CA THR A 7 14.62 -4.10 4.08
C THR A 7 13.31 -4.85 3.81
N ALA A 8 12.19 -4.32 4.30
CA ALA A 8 10.87 -4.89 4.05
C ALA A 8 10.47 -4.86 2.55
N PHE A 9 10.97 -3.88 1.80
CA PHE A 9 10.65 -3.74 0.38
C PHE A 9 11.41 -4.75 -0.49
N SER A 10 12.66 -5.05 -0.13
CA SER A 10 13.51 -6.01 -0.87
C SER A 10 13.05 -7.47 -0.77
N SER A 11 12.31 -7.82 0.28
CA SER A 11 11.94 -9.21 0.59
C SER A 11 10.53 -9.60 0.14
N GLY A 12 9.78 -8.69 -0.50
CA GLY A 12 8.35 -8.90 -0.77
C GLY A 12 7.48 -9.05 0.49
N GLN A 13 8.10 -8.98 1.68
CA GLN A 13 7.48 -9.05 2.99
C GLN A 13 7.43 -7.64 3.57
N CYS A 14 6.66 -6.77 2.91
CA CYS A 14 6.24 -5.50 3.48
C CYS A 14 4.93 -5.71 4.24
N PRO A 15 4.92 -6.00 5.56
CA PRO A 15 3.68 -6.14 6.32
C PRO A 15 2.80 -4.87 6.27
N GLY A 16 3.42 -3.70 6.02
CA GLY A 16 2.71 -2.41 5.91
C GLY A 16 1.94 -2.18 4.60
N ILE A 17 2.32 -2.82 3.49
CA ILE A 17 1.53 -2.85 2.24
C ILE A 17 0.50 -4.00 2.31
N PHE A 18 0.75 -4.99 3.17
CA PHE A 18 -0.07 -6.19 3.38
C PHE A 18 -1.29 -5.97 4.30
N LEU A 19 -1.19 -5.07 5.28
CA LEU A 19 -2.27 -4.75 6.22
C LEU A 19 -3.58 -4.22 5.58
N PRO A 20 -3.61 -3.45 4.48
CA PRO A 20 -4.88 -3.00 3.88
C PRO A 20 -5.65 -4.09 3.11
N VAL A 21 -5.09 -5.29 2.90
CA VAL A 21 -5.84 -6.41 2.28
C VAL A 21 -6.75 -7.12 3.29
N ALA A 22 -6.65 -6.79 4.59
CA ALA A 22 -7.69 -7.10 5.57
C ALA A 22 -8.89 -6.13 5.42
N CYS A 23 -9.29 -5.84 4.19
CA CYS A 23 -10.51 -5.09 3.92
C CYS A 23 -11.70 -5.98 4.30
N PRO A 24 -12.69 -5.47 5.07
CA PRO A 24 -13.92 -6.21 5.27
C PRO A 24 -14.53 -6.57 3.91
N PRO A 25 -15.22 -7.73 3.81
CA PRO A 25 -15.77 -8.19 2.54
C PRO A 25 -16.65 -7.10 1.93
N ILE A 26 -16.37 -6.73 0.69
CA ILE A 26 -17.12 -5.69 0.00
C ILE A 26 -18.46 -6.28 -0.40
N THR A 27 -19.54 -5.71 0.15
CA THR A 27 -20.91 -6.09 -0.18
C THR A 27 -21.52 -5.08 -1.12
N ASP A 28 -22.41 -5.55 -1.99
CA ASP A 28 -23.21 -4.69 -2.86
C ASP A 28 -24.09 -3.70 -2.09
N PHE A 29 -24.59 -2.66 -2.77
CA PHE A 29 -25.53 -1.67 -2.22
C PHE A 29 -26.83 -2.28 -1.63
N THR A 30 -27.17 -3.49 -2.08
CA THR A 30 -28.35 -4.24 -1.58
C THR A 30 -27.98 -5.28 -0.52
N GLU A 31 -26.71 -5.35 -0.11
CA GLU A 31 -26.12 -6.25 0.90
C GLU A 31 -26.37 -7.76 0.73
N SER A 32 -27.08 -8.17 -0.32
CA SER A 32 -27.74 -9.49 -0.38
C SER A 32 -27.45 -10.28 -1.65
N ARG A 33 -26.79 -9.70 -2.65
CA ARG A 33 -26.60 -10.33 -3.98
C ARG A 33 -25.19 -10.84 -4.20
N TYR A 34 -24.18 -10.01 -4.01
CA TYR A 34 -22.78 -10.40 -4.16
C TYR A 34 -21.94 -9.94 -2.97
N ALA A 35 -20.94 -10.74 -2.62
CA ALA A 35 -19.93 -10.42 -1.63
C ALA A 35 -18.55 -10.76 -2.19
N LEU A 36 -17.61 -9.81 -2.08
CA LEU A 36 -16.26 -9.95 -2.60
C LEU A 36 -15.28 -10.10 -1.43
N LYS A 37 -14.49 -11.18 -1.45
CA LYS A 37 -13.47 -11.48 -0.44
C LYS A 37 -12.09 -11.40 -1.10
N PHE A 38 -11.18 -10.70 -0.44
CA PHE A 38 -9.77 -10.68 -0.83
C PHE A 38 -9.04 -11.80 -0.11
N GLY A 39 -8.33 -12.63 -0.88
CA GLY A 39 -7.55 -13.74 -0.38
C GLY A 39 -6.06 -13.44 -0.42
N GLN A 40 -5.31 -14.40 -0.98
CA GLN A 40 -3.86 -14.31 -1.12
C GLN A 40 -3.46 -13.32 -2.21
N HIS A 41 -2.21 -12.91 -2.21
CA HIS A 41 -1.65 -12.12 -3.29
C HIS A 41 -0.25 -12.59 -3.64
N GLU A 42 0.15 -12.26 -4.86
CA GLU A 42 1.42 -12.67 -5.44
C GLU A 42 2.00 -11.50 -6.25
N PHE A 43 3.28 -11.24 -6.05
CA PHE A 43 4.07 -10.42 -6.94
C PHE A 43 4.67 -11.30 -8.02
N ARG A 44 4.27 -11.07 -9.26
CA ARG A 44 4.90 -11.73 -10.39
C ARG A 44 6.21 -11.03 -10.76
N GLN A 45 7.03 -11.71 -11.56
CA GLN A 45 8.32 -11.18 -11.96
C GLN A 45 8.19 -9.84 -12.73
N PRO A 46 9.13 -8.90 -12.53
CA PRO A 46 9.17 -7.66 -13.30
C PRO A 46 9.22 -7.92 -14.81
N LYS A 47 8.55 -7.05 -15.58
CA LYS A 47 8.50 -7.18 -17.06
C LYS A 47 9.84 -6.88 -17.74
N TYR A 48 10.71 -6.13 -17.08
CA TYR A 48 11.98 -5.64 -17.60
C TYR A 48 13.05 -5.75 -16.53
N THR A 49 14.30 -5.87 -16.96
CA THR A 49 15.45 -5.81 -16.05
C THR A 49 15.77 -4.37 -15.66
N VAL A 50 16.59 -4.20 -14.62
CA VAL A 50 17.05 -2.91 -14.12
C VAL A 50 17.71 -2.08 -15.23
N ASP A 51 18.56 -2.72 -16.05
CA ASP A 51 19.30 -2.02 -17.12
C ASP A 51 18.39 -1.62 -18.29
N GLU A 52 17.47 -2.50 -18.70
CA GLU A 52 16.46 -2.16 -19.72
C GLU A 52 15.56 -0.99 -19.28
N CYS A 53 15.25 -0.90 -17.99
CA CYS A 53 14.48 0.21 -17.45
C CYS A 53 15.23 1.54 -17.54
N ARG A 54 16.55 1.53 -17.32
CA ARG A 54 17.41 2.72 -17.44
C ARG A 54 17.54 3.19 -18.89
N GLU A 55 17.76 2.26 -19.82
CA GLU A 55 17.97 2.61 -21.23
C GLU A 55 16.70 3.06 -21.97
N ARG A 56 15.53 2.55 -21.55
CA ARG A 56 14.25 2.77 -22.26
C ARG A 56 13.29 3.72 -21.53
N ASP A 57 13.78 4.47 -20.55
CA ASP A 57 13.01 5.37 -19.72
C ASP A 57 11.77 4.71 -19.07
N LYS A 58 11.91 3.45 -18.64
CA LYS A 58 10.82 2.68 -18.02
C LYS A 58 10.95 2.65 -16.50
N THR A 59 9.85 2.29 -15.85
CA THR A 59 9.81 2.07 -14.40
C THR A 59 10.05 0.60 -14.09
N PHE A 60 11.00 0.32 -13.18
CA PHE A 60 11.26 -1.04 -12.70
C PHE A 60 10.17 -1.43 -11.71
N ALA A 61 9.19 -2.21 -12.16
CA ALA A 61 8.00 -2.57 -11.39
C ALA A 61 7.61 -4.04 -11.58
N ALA A 62 7.08 -4.62 -10.51
CA ALA A 62 6.51 -5.97 -10.49
C ALA A 62 4.98 -5.90 -10.50
N PRO A 63 4.30 -6.70 -11.35
CA PRO A 63 2.86 -6.78 -11.35
C PRO A 63 2.33 -7.48 -10.09
N LEU A 64 1.41 -6.83 -9.38
CA LEU A 64 0.70 -7.38 -8.22
C LEU A 64 -0.60 -8.03 -8.65
N TYR A 65 -0.75 -9.30 -8.29
CA TYR A 65 -1.98 -10.07 -8.46
C TYR A 65 -2.59 -10.40 -7.10
N VAL A 66 -3.90 -10.28 -7.00
CA VAL A 66 -4.66 -10.65 -5.79
C VAL A 66 -5.71 -11.67 -6.16
N TRP A 67 -5.82 -12.73 -5.38
CA TRP A 67 -6.88 -13.71 -5.46
C TRP A 67 -8.16 -13.11 -4.87
N VAL A 68 -9.21 -13.07 -5.67
CA VAL A 68 -10.50 -12.51 -5.28
C VAL A 68 -11.57 -13.57 -5.45
N ASP A 69 -12.29 -13.84 -4.35
CA ASP A 69 -13.45 -14.73 -4.34
C ASP A 69 -14.73 -13.89 -4.41
N LEU A 70 -15.52 -14.09 -5.46
CA LEU A 70 -16.85 -13.52 -5.62
C LEU A 70 -17.90 -14.55 -5.18
N GLU A 71 -18.57 -14.29 -4.07
CA GLU A 71 -19.64 -15.13 -3.51
C GLU A 71 -21.01 -14.56 -3.90
N LYS A 72 -21.86 -15.37 -4.55
CA LYS A 72 -23.25 -15.02 -4.85
C LYS A 72 -24.17 -15.44 -3.70
N LYS A 73 -24.71 -14.45 -2.98
CA LYS A 73 -25.57 -14.66 -1.79
C LYS A 73 -27.07 -14.77 -2.09
N GLY A 74 -27.53 -14.31 -3.26
CA GLY A 74 -28.95 -14.29 -3.63
C GLY A 74 -29.23 -14.55 -5.12
N GLY A 75 -30.46 -14.98 -5.42
CA GLY A 75 -30.94 -15.32 -6.77
C GLY A 75 -30.70 -16.78 -7.19
N GLU A 76 -30.89 -17.07 -8.48
CA GLU A 76 -30.53 -18.36 -9.10
C GLU A 76 -29.01 -18.52 -9.11
N GLY A 77 -28.46 -19.57 -8.48
CA GLY A 77 -27.00 -19.76 -8.29
C GLY A 77 -26.45 -19.36 -6.92
N LYS A 78 -27.30 -19.31 -5.89
CA LYS A 78 -26.91 -19.06 -4.49
C LYS A 78 -25.84 -20.06 -4.02
N GLY A 79 -24.74 -19.54 -3.47
CA GLY A 79 -23.63 -20.34 -2.93
C GLY A 79 -22.48 -20.60 -3.92
N GLU A 80 -22.58 -20.09 -5.15
CA GLU A 80 -21.47 -20.12 -6.10
C GLU A 80 -20.36 -19.15 -5.66
N ILE A 81 -19.14 -19.67 -5.60
CA ILE A 81 -17.92 -18.90 -5.33
C ILE A 81 -17.06 -18.98 -6.59
N VAL A 82 -16.85 -17.83 -7.22
CA VAL A 82 -15.96 -17.70 -8.38
C VAL A 82 -14.69 -17.00 -7.93
N GLY A 83 -13.59 -17.76 -7.86
CA GLY A 83 -12.26 -17.27 -7.49
C GLY A 83 -11.41 -16.99 -8.73
N ASN A 84 -10.83 -15.80 -8.83
CA ASN A 84 -9.94 -15.42 -9.93
C ASN A 84 -8.76 -14.57 -9.46
N TRP A 85 -7.65 -14.68 -10.19
CA TRP A 85 -6.52 -13.77 -10.05
C TRP A 85 -6.81 -12.44 -10.75
N VAL A 86 -6.91 -11.37 -9.97
CA VAL A 86 -7.14 -10.01 -10.46
C VAL A 86 -5.82 -9.24 -10.43
N PHE A 87 -5.51 -8.55 -11.53
CA PHE A 87 -4.37 -7.64 -11.60
C PHE A 87 -4.71 -6.33 -10.87
N MET A 88 -3.95 -6.00 -9.83
CA MET A 88 -4.16 -4.79 -9.03
C MET A 88 -3.32 -3.61 -9.49
N GLY A 89 -2.25 -3.85 -10.24
CA GLY A 89 -1.35 -2.82 -10.72
C GLY A 89 0.11 -3.23 -10.69
N ASP A 90 0.96 -2.39 -11.25
CA ASP A 90 2.41 -2.55 -11.22
C ASP A 90 2.98 -1.74 -10.04
N LEU A 91 3.72 -2.39 -9.14
CA LEU A 91 4.35 -1.76 -7.99
C LEU A 91 5.86 -1.59 -8.25
N PRO A 92 6.42 -0.38 -8.09
CA PRO A 92 7.85 -0.15 -8.26
C PRO A 92 8.65 -1.04 -7.31
N MET A 93 9.66 -1.73 -7.83
CA MET A 93 10.52 -2.62 -7.06
C MET A 93 11.83 -1.95 -6.69
N MET A 94 12.38 -2.34 -5.53
CA MET A 94 13.67 -1.85 -5.07
C MET A 94 14.80 -2.64 -5.73
N THR A 95 15.84 -1.95 -6.18
CA THR A 95 17.07 -2.56 -6.68
C THR A 95 17.99 -2.99 -5.53
N GLU A 96 19.06 -3.74 -5.82
CA GLU A 96 20.07 -4.13 -4.82
C GLU A 96 20.74 -2.92 -4.14
N SER A 97 20.79 -1.77 -4.84
CA SER A 97 21.34 -0.51 -4.35
C SER A 97 20.38 0.27 -3.45
N ALA A 98 19.24 -0.30 -3.05
CA ALA A 98 18.19 0.37 -2.27
C ALA A 98 17.59 1.61 -2.94
N THR A 99 17.59 1.66 -4.27
CA THR A 99 16.97 2.72 -5.08
C THR A 99 15.79 2.17 -5.89
N PHE A 100 14.94 3.07 -6.37
CA PHE A 100 13.82 2.76 -7.26
C PHE A 100 14.07 3.40 -8.63
N ILE A 101 13.84 2.67 -9.72
CA ILE A 101 13.90 3.26 -11.07
C ILE A 101 12.50 3.68 -11.48
N ILE A 102 12.28 4.98 -11.62
CA ILE A 102 11.02 5.57 -12.06
C ILE A 102 11.28 6.39 -13.32
N ASN A 103 10.68 5.96 -14.43
CA ASN A 103 10.87 6.58 -15.76
C ASN A 103 12.36 6.74 -16.11
N GLY A 104 13.14 5.66 -16.03
CA GLY A 104 14.59 5.66 -16.33
C GLY A 104 15.49 6.26 -15.26
N ALA A 105 14.96 7.12 -14.38
CA ALA A 105 15.75 7.79 -13.35
C ALA A 105 15.72 7.05 -12.01
N GLU A 106 16.86 7.00 -11.33
CA GLU A 106 16.94 6.48 -9.97
C GLU A 106 16.39 7.49 -8.96
N ARG A 107 15.52 7.00 -8.08
CA ARG A 107 14.87 7.76 -7.02
C ARG A 107 15.04 7.04 -5.70
N VAL A 108 15.21 7.83 -4.64
CA VAL A 108 15.30 7.35 -3.26
C VAL A 108 14.08 7.82 -2.51
N VAL A 109 13.41 6.91 -1.82
CA VAL A 109 12.29 7.25 -0.94
C VAL A 109 12.85 7.61 0.44
N VAL A 110 12.60 8.84 0.88
CA VAL A 110 13.00 9.30 2.21
C VAL A 110 11.85 9.09 3.18
N SER A 111 12.15 8.52 4.35
CA SER A 111 11.16 8.39 5.42
C SER A 111 10.81 9.78 5.95
N GLN A 112 9.56 10.21 5.77
CA GLN A 112 9.05 11.42 6.39
C GLN A 112 8.78 11.18 7.87
N LEU A 113 9.20 12.12 8.72
CA LEU A 113 8.82 12.14 10.12
C LEU A 113 7.47 12.83 10.23
N VAL A 114 6.41 12.03 10.20
CA VAL A 114 5.04 12.51 10.35
C VAL A 114 4.62 12.31 11.80
N ARG A 115 4.03 13.35 12.40
CA ARG A 115 3.43 13.27 13.74
C ARG A 115 2.15 12.46 13.67
N SER A 116 1.86 11.68 14.70
CA SER A 116 0.60 10.93 14.79
C SER A 116 -0.60 11.88 14.77
N PRO A 117 -1.72 11.53 14.13
CA PRO A 117 -2.94 12.32 14.30
C PRO A 117 -3.33 12.33 15.79
N GLY A 118 -3.52 13.52 16.36
CA GLY A 118 -3.82 13.72 17.78
C GLY A 118 -4.00 15.19 18.12
N VAL A 119 -4.56 15.45 19.30
CA VAL A 119 -4.66 16.81 19.85
C VAL A 119 -3.35 17.14 20.54
N TYR A 120 -2.74 18.26 20.17
CA TYR A 120 -1.49 18.74 20.73
C TYR A 120 -1.75 20.06 21.44
N PHE A 121 -1.44 20.14 22.73
CA PHE A 121 -1.53 21.37 23.50
C PHE A 121 -0.15 22.04 23.53
N THR A 122 -0.07 23.29 23.11
CA THR A 122 1.14 24.13 23.31
C THR A 122 0.92 25.04 24.50
N ILE A 123 1.98 25.26 25.27
CA ILE A 123 1.97 26.24 26.36
C ILE A 123 2.75 27.45 25.87
N ASP A 124 2.05 28.55 25.61
CA ASP A 124 2.64 29.83 25.25
C ASP A 124 2.68 30.73 26.50
N GLU A 125 3.80 31.41 26.73
CA GLU A 125 3.94 32.37 27.84
C GLU A 125 3.56 33.77 27.37
N ASP A 126 2.60 34.41 28.06
CA ASP A 126 2.17 35.77 27.76
C ASP A 126 3.27 36.78 28.16
N PRO A 127 3.84 37.54 27.19
CA PRO A 127 4.95 38.46 27.46
C PRO A 127 4.59 39.61 28.40
N GLY A 128 3.30 39.94 28.59
CA GLY A 128 2.86 41.00 29.50
C GLY A 128 2.66 40.56 30.95
N THR A 129 2.23 39.32 31.17
CA THR A 129 1.81 38.83 32.50
C THR A 129 2.64 37.67 33.04
N GLY A 130 3.53 37.08 32.23
CA GLY A 130 4.37 35.93 32.61
C GLY A 130 3.58 34.66 32.91
N ARG A 131 2.29 34.63 32.57
CA ARG A 131 1.41 33.48 32.80
C ARG A 131 1.50 32.51 31.62
N ARG A 132 1.52 31.22 31.95
CA ARG A 132 1.46 30.12 30.98
C ARG A 132 0.02 29.94 30.51
N LEU A 133 -0.25 30.23 29.24
CA LEU A 133 -1.53 30.02 28.59
C LEU A 133 -1.43 28.73 27.76
N CYS A 134 -2.39 27.83 27.92
CA CYS A 134 -2.51 26.69 27.02
C CYS A 134 -3.29 27.11 25.77
N ALA A 135 -2.66 26.98 24.60
CA ALA A 135 -3.30 27.10 23.29
C ALA A 135 -3.47 25.71 22.68
N GLY A 136 -4.59 25.50 21.99
CA GLY A 136 -4.96 24.23 21.33
C GLY A 136 -5.04 24.38 19.82
#